data_AF-A0A1E7F0J3-F1
#
_entry.id   AF-A0A1E7F0J3-F1
#
_cell.length_a   1.000
_cell.length_b   1.000
_cell.length_c   1.000
_cell.angle_alpha   90.00
_cell.angle_beta   90.00
_cell.angle_gamma   90.00
#
_symmetry.space_group_name_H-M   'P 1'
#
loop_
_entity.id
_entity.type
_entity.pdbx_description
1 polymer ?
#
loop_
_entity_poly.entity_id
_entity_poly.type
_entity_poly.pdbx_seq_one_letter_code
_entity_poly.pdbx_strand_id
1 'polypeptide(L)'
;MGKKSRRTRKTGNNDAASATATAIAATTASATASASAASSASSGTNQCFHGSTAGKFHPKSEYMKAAQVYFDARRQMTLLDDRDGRNAIRRIYDEDHMHLITDPDFHRFIFAYCTQQYLESNNLKDQSRKPSIKVLLHLGLGYRYRSASTERHKYHRDILTDRGIIKVLVRETKTHCLCMNEGKVIAKTMDIIGICHGCQTEFPKENLSFCSGCQVLKYHNRECQINHWHIHKSSCEAIAKVRIDSNRE
;
A
#
# COMPACT_ATOMS: atom_id res chain seq x y z
N MET A 1 27.90 -45.32 1.60
CA MET A 1 28.23 -44.57 0.36
C MET A 1 27.18 -43.46 0.23
N GLY A 2 27.39 -42.23 0.71
CA GLY A 2 28.33 -41.21 0.23
C GLY A 2 27.58 -40.31 -0.76
N LYS A 3 27.08 -39.12 -0.37
CA LYS A 3 27.72 -37.82 -0.65
C LYS A 3 27.12 -36.72 0.25
N LYS A 4 27.96 -36.12 1.09
CA LYS A 4 27.66 -34.89 1.85
C LYS A 4 28.06 -33.68 1.00
N SER A 5 27.14 -32.75 0.78
CA SER A 5 27.39 -31.48 0.07
C SER A 5 27.87 -30.41 1.06
N ARG A 6 28.99 -29.76 0.70
CA ARG A 6 29.83 -28.89 1.52
C ARG A 6 29.42 -27.43 1.24
N ARG A 7 28.80 -26.74 2.21
CA ARG A 7 28.58 -25.28 2.16
C ARG A 7 29.83 -24.56 2.66
N THR A 8 30.47 -23.80 1.78
CA THR A 8 31.58 -22.89 2.12
C THR A 8 31.06 -21.59 2.73
N ARG A 9 31.54 -21.31 3.94
CA ARG A 9 31.32 -20.10 4.73
C ARG A 9 32.41 -19.09 4.34
N LYS A 10 32.04 -17.92 3.82
CA LYS A 10 32.99 -16.84 3.53
C LYS A 10 33.12 -15.96 4.77
N THR A 11 34.22 -16.13 5.50
CA THR A 11 34.67 -15.27 6.60
C THR A 11 35.39 -14.04 6.04
N GLY A 12 35.32 -12.94 6.80
CA GLY A 12 35.76 -11.61 6.39
C GLY A 12 37.27 -11.43 6.35
N ASN A 13 37.66 -10.29 5.78
CA ASN A 13 38.98 -9.68 5.91
C ASN A 13 38.77 -8.25 6.42
N ASN A 14 39.23 -8.01 7.64
CA ASN A 14 39.56 -6.69 8.18
C ASN A 14 41.08 -6.69 8.35
N ASP A 15 41.77 -5.76 7.69
CA ASP A 15 43.11 -5.22 8.02
C ASP A 15 43.16 -3.88 7.25
N ALA A 16 43.14 -2.70 7.86
CA ALA A 16 44.13 -2.04 8.73
C ALA A 16 45.28 -1.33 7.97
N ALA A 17 45.62 -0.14 8.47
CA ALA A 17 46.69 0.81 8.10
C ALA A 17 46.44 1.71 6.86
N SER A 18 46.18 3.01 6.99
CA SER A 18 46.99 4.13 7.54
C SER A 18 47.92 4.75 6.49
N ALA A 19 47.58 5.98 6.04
CA ALA A 19 48.52 7.04 5.67
C ALA A 19 47.79 8.38 5.41
N THR A 20 47.90 9.29 6.38
CA THR A 20 48.38 10.68 6.26
C THR A 20 47.88 11.61 5.13
N ALA A 21 47.02 12.55 5.54
CA ALA A 21 47.09 14.01 5.41
C ALA A 21 47.38 14.72 4.06
N THR A 22 46.49 15.68 3.74
CA THR A 22 46.76 17.13 3.52
C THR A 22 46.08 17.71 2.28
N ALA A 23 45.13 18.62 2.55
CA ALA A 23 44.66 19.77 1.74
C ALA A 23 43.88 19.44 0.44
N ILE A 24 42.92 20.21 -0.05
CA ILE A 24 42.73 21.67 -0.09
C ILE A 24 41.22 21.98 -0.14
N ALA A 25 40.85 23.11 0.47
CA ALA A 25 39.54 23.74 0.41
C ALA A 25 39.09 24.10 -1.02
N ALA A 26 37.81 23.90 -1.35
CA ALA A 26 36.96 24.80 -2.14
C ALA A 26 35.80 24.02 -2.79
N THR A 27 34.59 24.10 -2.23
CA THR A 27 33.32 24.24 -2.98
C THR A 27 32.14 24.47 -2.03
N THR A 28 32.16 25.59 -1.32
CA THR A 28 30.96 26.23 -0.78
C THR A 28 30.49 27.26 -1.79
N ALA A 29 29.66 26.85 -2.76
CA ALA A 29 28.79 27.74 -3.55
C ALA A 29 27.95 26.93 -4.54
N SER A 30 26.85 26.29 -4.09
CA SER A 30 25.66 25.98 -4.91
C SER A 30 24.50 25.33 -4.13
N ALA A 31 24.47 25.42 -2.80
CA ALA A 31 23.37 24.87 -1.99
C ALA A 31 22.29 25.90 -1.59
N THR A 32 22.36 27.14 -2.09
CA THR A 32 21.49 28.24 -1.64
C THR A 32 20.56 28.81 -2.71
N ALA A 33 20.51 28.22 -3.91
CA ALA A 33 19.62 28.69 -5.00
C ALA A 33 18.38 27.82 -5.24
N SER A 34 18.14 26.77 -4.46
CA SER A 34 16.96 25.89 -4.63
C SER A 34 16.01 25.86 -3.43
N ALA A 35 16.26 26.66 -2.39
CA ALA A 35 15.34 26.81 -1.26
C ALA A 35 14.38 28.00 -1.40
N SER A 36 14.69 28.95 -2.29
CA SER A 36 13.96 30.23 -2.40
C SER A 36 12.79 30.23 -3.39
N ALA A 37 12.54 29.11 -4.09
CA ALA A 37 11.35 28.94 -4.94
C ALA A 37 10.17 28.24 -4.23
N ALA A 38 10.35 27.81 -2.97
CA ALA A 38 9.32 27.11 -2.19
C ALA A 38 8.45 28.04 -1.32
N SER A 39 8.74 29.36 -1.29
CA SER A 39 8.13 30.27 -0.31
C SER A 39 7.23 31.36 -0.91
N SER A 40 6.98 31.36 -2.22
CA SER A 40 6.28 32.46 -2.91
C SER A 40 4.84 32.14 -3.36
N ALA A 41 4.14 31.19 -2.73
CA ALA A 41 2.78 30.79 -3.12
C ALA A 41 1.75 30.78 -1.98
N SER A 42 1.94 31.60 -0.95
CA SER A 42 0.98 31.78 0.13
C SER A 42 0.27 33.12 -0.01
N SER A 43 -0.82 33.16 -0.79
CA SER A 43 -1.99 34.05 -0.54
C SER A 43 -3.17 33.76 -1.49
N GLY A 44 -2.95 33.07 -2.61
CA GLY A 44 -4.03 32.44 -3.39
C GLY A 44 -3.85 30.92 -3.32
N THR A 45 -4.53 30.25 -2.41
CA THR A 45 -4.35 28.80 -2.20
C THR A 45 -4.88 28.03 -3.41
N ASN A 46 -4.04 27.86 -4.42
CA ASN A 46 -4.31 26.98 -5.56
C ASN A 46 -4.47 25.56 -5.03
N GLN A 47 -5.72 25.17 -4.80
CA GLN A 47 -6.06 23.87 -4.25
C GLN A 47 -5.52 22.78 -5.18
N CYS A 48 -4.70 21.89 -4.64
CA CYS A 48 -4.20 20.74 -5.38
C CYS A 48 -5.26 19.64 -5.39
N PHE A 49 -5.51 19.05 -6.56
CA PHE A 49 -6.45 17.93 -6.73
C PHE A 49 -5.73 16.58 -6.92
N HIS A 50 -4.46 16.50 -6.53
CA HIS A 50 -3.66 15.27 -6.42
C HIS A 50 -3.67 14.33 -7.63
N GLY A 51 -3.79 14.88 -8.85
CA GLY A 51 -3.89 14.08 -10.09
C GLY A 51 -5.30 13.91 -10.65
N SER A 52 -6.28 14.59 -10.06
CA SER A 52 -7.64 14.76 -10.59
C SER A 52 -7.95 16.24 -10.87
N THR A 53 -9.23 16.57 -11.03
CA THR A 53 -9.71 17.94 -11.32
C THR A 53 -10.75 18.38 -10.31
N ALA A 54 -10.90 19.71 -10.13
CA ALA A 54 -11.92 20.28 -9.24
C ALA A 54 -13.34 19.77 -9.54
N GLY A 55 -13.68 19.63 -10.83
CA GLY A 55 -14.98 19.13 -11.26
C GLY A 55 -15.29 17.70 -10.80
N LYS A 56 -14.28 16.82 -10.71
CA LYS A 56 -14.43 15.45 -10.22
C LYS A 56 -14.57 15.39 -8.70
N PHE A 57 -14.10 16.40 -7.98
CA PHE A 57 -14.30 16.53 -6.53
C PHE A 57 -15.65 17.15 -6.15
N HIS A 58 -16.38 17.71 -7.12
CA HIS A 58 -17.69 18.26 -6.85
C HIS A 58 -18.64 17.17 -6.31
N PRO A 59 -19.42 17.42 -5.23
CA PRO A 59 -20.29 16.41 -4.63
C PRO A 59 -21.32 15.80 -5.58
N LYS A 60 -21.74 16.57 -6.59
CA LYS A 60 -22.69 16.11 -7.62
C LYS A 60 -22.02 15.38 -8.80
N SER A 61 -20.69 15.35 -8.85
CA SER A 61 -19.97 14.65 -9.91
C SER A 61 -20.25 13.16 -9.86
N GLU A 62 -20.22 12.54 -11.03
CA GLU A 62 -20.46 11.11 -11.15
C GLU A 62 -19.40 10.27 -10.42
N TYR A 63 -18.15 10.73 -10.47
CA TYR A 63 -17.01 10.11 -9.81
C TYR A 63 -17.17 10.07 -8.28
N MET A 64 -17.55 11.21 -7.69
CA MET A 64 -17.79 11.29 -6.25
C MET A 64 -18.98 10.41 -5.83
N LYS A 65 -20.07 10.45 -6.60
CA LYS A 65 -21.24 9.60 -6.34
C LYS A 65 -20.88 8.12 -6.38
N ALA A 66 -20.15 7.68 -7.40
CA ALA A 66 -19.72 6.29 -7.54
C ALA A 66 -18.83 5.85 -6.35
N ALA A 67 -17.85 6.68 -5.96
CA ALA A 67 -17.03 6.41 -4.78
C ALA A 67 -17.86 6.29 -3.49
N GLN A 68 -18.84 7.18 -3.30
CA GLN A 68 -19.72 7.17 -2.14
C GLN A 68 -20.63 5.93 -2.12
N VAL A 69 -21.25 5.58 -3.25
CA VAL A 69 -22.09 4.38 -3.39
C VAL A 69 -21.29 3.12 -3.04
N TYR A 70 -20.05 3.01 -3.54
CA TYR A 70 -19.19 1.87 -3.19
C TYR A 70 -18.88 1.82 -1.69
N PHE A 71 -18.53 2.97 -1.10
CA PHE A 71 -18.22 3.06 0.32
C PHE A 71 -19.42 2.66 1.19
N ASP A 72 -20.61 3.18 0.89
CA ASP A 72 -21.83 2.89 1.65
C ASP A 72 -22.23 1.41 1.53
N ALA A 73 -22.19 0.85 0.31
CA ALA A 73 -22.46 -0.57 0.09
C ALA A 73 -21.47 -1.47 0.86
N ARG A 74 -20.18 -1.10 0.88
CA ARG A 74 -19.14 -1.83 1.64
C ARG A 74 -19.32 -1.70 3.14
N ARG A 75 -19.74 -0.54 3.64
CA ARG A 75 -20.01 -0.31 5.07
C ARG A 75 -21.17 -1.18 5.55
N GLN A 76 -22.25 -1.28 4.78
CA GLN A 76 -23.39 -2.14 5.11
C GLN A 76 -22.98 -3.61 5.19
N MET A 77 -22.06 -4.07 4.32
CA MET A 77 -21.59 -5.46 4.33
C MET A 77 -20.75 -5.86 5.52
N THR A 78 -19.99 -4.94 6.12
CA THR A 78 -19.23 -5.25 7.33
C THR A 78 -20.15 -5.70 8.47
N LEU A 79 -21.43 -5.34 8.42
CA LEU A 79 -22.43 -5.75 9.41
C LEU A 79 -22.99 -7.17 9.19
N LEU A 80 -22.86 -7.74 7.99
CA LEU A 80 -23.54 -8.99 7.60
C LEU A 80 -22.65 -10.25 7.58
N ASP A 81 -21.33 -10.11 7.77
CA ASP A 81 -20.28 -11.15 7.64
C ASP A 81 -20.46 -12.17 6.49
N ASP A 82 -21.13 -11.76 5.42
CA ASP A 82 -21.44 -12.64 4.30
C ASP A 82 -20.40 -12.49 3.18
N ARG A 83 -19.67 -13.56 2.89
CA ARG A 83 -18.69 -13.60 1.80
C ARG A 83 -19.37 -13.50 0.44
N ASP A 84 -20.56 -14.08 0.29
CA ASP A 84 -21.27 -14.11 -0.99
C ASP A 84 -21.85 -12.74 -1.30
N GLY A 85 -22.43 -12.06 -0.30
CA GLY A 85 -22.86 -10.67 -0.41
C GLY A 85 -21.74 -9.70 -0.82
N ARG A 86 -20.48 -9.94 -0.39
CA ARG A 86 -19.33 -9.11 -0.82
C ARG A 86 -19.07 -9.21 -2.32
N ASN A 87 -19.23 -10.40 -2.90
CA ASN A 87 -19.05 -10.60 -4.34
C ASN A 87 -20.26 -10.07 -5.13
N ALA A 88 -21.48 -10.25 -4.59
CA ALA A 88 -22.70 -9.75 -5.22
C ALA A 88 -22.71 -8.22 -5.36
N ILE A 89 -22.38 -7.48 -4.28
CA ILE A 89 -22.30 -6.02 -4.34
C ILE A 89 -21.23 -5.54 -5.29
N ARG A 90 -20.07 -6.21 -5.31
CA ARG A 90 -19.04 -5.86 -6.27
C ARG A 90 -19.54 -6.03 -7.70
N ARG A 91 -20.26 -7.12 -8.00
CA ARG A 91 -20.83 -7.36 -9.32
C ARG A 91 -21.86 -6.29 -9.70
N ILE A 92 -22.79 -5.98 -8.82
CA ILE A 92 -23.82 -4.94 -9.02
C ILE A 92 -23.14 -3.58 -9.27
N TYR A 93 -22.17 -3.22 -8.42
CA TYR A 93 -21.41 -1.99 -8.58
C TYR A 93 -20.65 -1.95 -9.91
N ASP A 94 -19.99 -3.05 -10.28
CA ASP A 94 -19.23 -3.16 -11.53
C ASP A 94 -20.16 -3.03 -12.76
N GLU A 95 -21.38 -3.59 -12.71
CA GLU A 95 -22.41 -3.46 -13.75
C GLU A 95 -22.90 -2.01 -13.87
N ASP A 96 -23.29 -1.38 -12.76
CA ASP A 96 -23.86 -0.02 -12.72
C ASP A 96 -22.86 1.08 -13.09
N HIS A 97 -21.55 0.83 -12.88
CA HIS A 97 -20.49 1.84 -13.05
C HIS A 97 -19.41 1.40 -14.05
N MET A 98 -19.72 0.46 -14.95
CA MET A 98 -18.74 -0.12 -15.88
C MET A 98 -18.02 0.95 -16.72
N HIS A 99 -18.74 1.99 -17.16
CA HIS A 99 -18.18 3.10 -17.96
C HIS A 99 -17.18 3.95 -17.18
N LEU A 100 -17.35 4.10 -15.86
CA LEU A 100 -16.36 4.75 -15.01
C LEU A 100 -15.16 3.83 -14.75
N ILE A 101 -15.40 2.54 -14.59
CA ILE A 101 -14.35 1.55 -14.29
C ILE A 101 -13.36 1.41 -15.45
N THR A 102 -13.84 1.55 -16.69
CA THR A 102 -12.99 1.56 -17.88
C THR A 102 -12.28 2.89 -18.12
N ASP A 103 -12.75 3.97 -17.49
CA ASP A 103 -12.11 5.28 -17.54
C ASP A 103 -10.82 5.30 -16.70
N PRO A 104 -9.64 5.51 -17.30
CA PRO A 104 -8.38 5.57 -16.57
C PRO A 104 -8.33 6.70 -15.55
N ASP A 105 -9.16 7.73 -15.69
CA ASP A 105 -9.20 8.82 -14.73
C ASP A 105 -9.99 8.51 -13.47
N PHE A 106 -10.90 7.53 -13.49
CA PHE A 106 -11.71 7.18 -12.32
C PHE A 106 -10.83 6.64 -11.18
N HIS A 107 -9.97 5.66 -11.45
CA HIS A 107 -9.08 5.15 -10.41
C HIS A 107 -8.04 6.21 -9.96
N ARG A 108 -7.62 7.11 -10.84
CA ARG A 108 -6.78 8.28 -10.45
C ARG A 108 -7.51 9.19 -9.48
N PHE A 109 -8.79 9.48 -9.75
CA PHE A 109 -9.64 10.23 -8.82
C PHE A 109 -9.77 9.52 -7.47
N ILE A 110 -9.96 8.20 -7.45
CA ILE A 110 -10.02 7.45 -6.19
C ILE A 110 -8.74 7.63 -5.36
N PHE A 111 -7.55 7.56 -5.98
CA PHE A 111 -6.29 7.81 -5.28
C PHE A 111 -6.13 9.28 -4.85
N ALA A 112 -6.57 10.23 -5.68
CA ALA A 112 -6.56 11.65 -5.34
C ALA A 112 -7.48 11.96 -4.15
N TYR A 113 -8.69 11.39 -4.12
CA TYR A 113 -9.64 11.54 -3.03
C TYR A 113 -9.09 10.94 -1.74
N CYS A 114 -8.56 9.71 -1.78
CA CYS A 114 -7.90 9.10 -0.61
C CYS A 114 -6.71 9.93 -0.11
N THR A 115 -5.98 10.59 -1.01
CA THR A 115 -4.88 11.50 -0.65
C THR A 115 -5.40 12.73 0.08
N GLN A 116 -6.47 13.36 -0.42
CA GLN A 116 -7.10 14.48 0.28
C GLN A 116 -7.61 14.07 1.67
N GLN A 117 -8.31 12.93 1.77
CA GLN A 117 -8.78 12.39 3.05
C GLN A 117 -7.62 12.10 4.03
N TYR A 118 -6.49 11.60 3.53
CA TYR A 118 -5.28 11.38 4.32
C TYR A 118 -4.72 12.71 4.87
N LEU A 119 -4.61 13.74 4.04
CA LEU A 119 -4.09 15.05 4.46
C LEU A 119 -5.02 15.72 5.47
N GLU A 120 -6.34 15.67 5.24
CA GLU A 120 -7.35 16.21 6.15
C GLU A 120 -7.41 15.43 7.48
N SER A 121 -6.99 14.16 7.50
CA SER A 121 -6.91 13.34 8.72
C SER A 121 -5.67 13.61 9.59
N ASN A 122 -4.87 14.63 9.28
CA ASN A 122 -3.57 14.90 9.91
C ASN A 122 -2.66 13.65 9.89
N ASN A 123 -2.42 13.12 8.68
CA ASN A 123 -1.57 11.96 8.44
C ASN A 123 -2.08 10.67 9.16
N LEU A 124 -3.38 10.37 9.05
CA LEU A 124 -4.07 9.24 9.70
C LEU A 124 -4.13 9.30 11.23
N LYS A 125 -3.85 10.46 11.86
CA LYS A 125 -4.09 10.62 13.30
C LYS A 125 -5.59 10.58 13.62
N ASP A 126 -6.42 11.14 12.74
CA ASP A 126 -7.86 10.95 12.77
C ASP A 126 -8.26 9.57 12.23
N GLN A 127 -8.54 8.65 13.15
CA GLN A 127 -8.92 7.26 12.83
C GLN A 127 -10.28 7.15 12.15
N SER A 128 -11.15 8.17 12.21
CA SER A 128 -12.51 8.10 11.65
C SER A 128 -12.52 8.00 10.12
N ARG A 129 -11.49 8.55 9.45
CA ARG A 129 -11.33 8.54 7.99
C ARG A 129 -10.61 7.30 7.46
N LYS A 130 -9.92 6.56 8.32
CA LYS A 130 -9.13 5.38 7.92
C LYS A 130 -9.98 4.28 7.26
N PRO A 131 -11.20 3.94 7.73
CA PRO A 131 -12.04 2.96 7.05
C PRO A 131 -12.41 3.37 5.62
N SER A 132 -12.76 4.63 5.37
CA SER A 132 -13.12 5.10 4.02
C SER A 132 -11.92 5.09 3.09
N ILE A 133 -10.76 5.55 3.56
CA ILE A 133 -9.49 5.47 2.81
C ILE A 133 -9.19 4.02 2.44
N LYS A 134 -9.27 3.07 3.38
CA LYS A 134 -8.99 1.65 3.10
C LYS A 134 -9.95 1.08 2.06
N VAL A 135 -11.25 1.29 2.22
CA VAL A 135 -12.28 0.77 1.30
C VAL A 135 -12.07 1.31 -0.11
N LEU A 136 -11.84 2.62 -0.24
CA LEU A 136 -11.64 3.25 -1.54
C LEU A 136 -10.28 2.88 -2.17
N LEU A 137 -9.22 2.70 -1.38
CA LEU A 137 -7.97 2.16 -1.89
C LEU A 137 -8.11 0.74 -2.40
N HIS A 138 -8.92 -0.11 -1.76
CA HIS A 138 -9.24 -1.44 -2.31
C HIS A 138 -9.90 -1.33 -3.70
N LEU A 139 -10.82 -0.38 -3.87
CA LEU A 139 -11.47 -0.11 -5.16
C LEU A 139 -10.46 0.34 -6.22
N GLY A 140 -9.71 1.40 -5.93
CA GLY A 140 -8.73 1.99 -6.84
C GLY A 140 -7.66 1.00 -7.27
N LEU A 141 -7.11 0.22 -6.33
CA LEU A 141 -6.15 -0.84 -6.63
C LEU A 141 -6.76 -1.96 -7.48
N GLY A 142 -8.01 -2.31 -7.21
CA GLY A 142 -8.74 -3.34 -7.94
C GLY A 142 -8.85 -3.05 -9.43
N TYR A 143 -9.11 -1.80 -9.79
CA TYR A 143 -9.23 -1.37 -11.19
C TYR A 143 -7.89 -0.98 -11.82
N ARG A 144 -7.03 -0.25 -11.10
CA ARG A 144 -5.70 0.15 -11.60
C ARG A 144 -4.84 -1.05 -11.99
N TYR A 145 -4.89 -2.12 -11.20
CA TYR A 145 -4.07 -3.32 -11.35
C TYR A 145 -4.90 -4.54 -11.77
N ARG A 146 -5.97 -4.33 -12.54
CA ARG A 146 -6.86 -5.42 -12.99
C ARG A 146 -6.10 -6.49 -13.79
N SER A 147 -5.16 -6.10 -14.63
CA SER A 147 -4.30 -6.98 -15.44
C SER A 147 -3.00 -7.41 -14.76
N ALA A 148 -2.67 -6.83 -13.60
CA ALA A 148 -1.39 -7.00 -12.92
C ALA A 148 -1.61 -7.66 -11.55
N SER A 149 -1.94 -8.95 -11.56
CA SER A 149 -2.41 -9.67 -10.38
C SER A 149 -1.39 -9.66 -9.24
N THR A 150 -0.09 -9.79 -9.53
CA THR A 150 0.96 -9.85 -8.49
C THR A 150 1.08 -8.52 -7.72
N GLU A 151 1.07 -7.40 -8.44
CA GLU A 151 1.07 -6.05 -7.92
C GLU A 151 -0.19 -5.78 -7.11
N ARG A 152 -1.35 -6.19 -7.63
CA ARG A 152 -2.63 -6.05 -6.94
C ARG A 152 -2.60 -6.71 -5.57
N HIS A 153 -2.15 -7.96 -5.49
CA HIS A 153 -2.05 -8.69 -4.20
C HIS A 153 -1.05 -8.02 -3.25
N LYS A 154 0.10 -7.59 -3.77
CA LYS A 154 1.11 -6.87 -2.98
C LYS A 154 0.51 -5.60 -2.36
N TYR A 155 -0.22 -4.81 -3.13
CA TYR A 155 -0.72 -3.52 -2.67
C TYR A 155 -1.96 -3.63 -1.79
N HIS A 156 -2.83 -4.61 -2.03
CA HIS A 156 -3.90 -4.93 -1.08
C HIS A 156 -3.36 -5.29 0.30
N ARG A 157 -2.24 -6.02 0.37
CA ARG A 157 -1.59 -6.31 1.64
C ARG A 157 -0.97 -5.07 2.27
N ASP A 158 -0.35 -4.19 1.46
CA ASP A 158 0.29 -2.98 1.98
C ASP A 158 -0.76 -2.08 2.68
N ILE A 159 -1.92 -1.84 2.08
CA ILE A 159 -2.97 -0.95 2.64
C ILE A 159 -3.63 -1.45 3.94
N LEU A 160 -3.27 -2.64 4.41
CA LEU A 160 -3.71 -3.11 5.72
C LEU A 160 -3.08 -2.33 6.88
N THR A 161 -1.91 -1.71 6.64
CA THR A 161 -1.13 -0.94 7.62
C THR A 161 -1.09 0.54 7.26
N ASP A 162 -0.93 1.42 8.25
CA ASP A 162 -0.85 2.88 8.00
C ASP A 162 0.35 3.24 7.13
N ARG A 163 1.51 2.63 7.42
CA ARG A 163 2.71 2.77 6.60
C ARG A 163 2.46 2.38 5.14
N GLY A 164 1.72 1.29 4.91
CA GLY A 164 1.43 0.83 3.56
C GLY A 164 0.37 1.68 2.83
N ILE A 165 -0.63 2.21 3.53
CA ILE A 165 -1.56 3.23 2.99
C ILE A 165 -0.75 4.40 2.44
N ILE A 166 0.14 4.99 3.26
CA ILE A 166 0.95 6.13 2.87
C ILE A 166 1.81 5.80 1.64
N LYS A 167 2.46 4.63 1.62
CA LYS A 167 3.28 4.19 0.48
C LYS A 167 2.47 4.06 -0.81
N VAL A 168 1.24 3.56 -0.74
CA VAL A 168 0.35 3.49 -1.91
C VAL A 168 0.01 4.90 -2.38
N LEU A 169 -0.44 5.78 -1.49
CA LEU A 169 -0.79 7.17 -1.85
C LEU A 169 0.40 7.92 -2.47
N VAL A 170 1.59 7.84 -1.87
CA VAL A 170 2.84 8.41 -2.43
C VAL A 170 3.08 7.88 -3.85
N ARG A 171 2.95 6.57 -4.05
CA ARG A 171 3.25 5.96 -5.35
C ARG A 171 2.29 6.43 -6.44
N GLU A 172 1.00 6.47 -6.13
CA GLU A 172 -0.05 6.79 -7.12
C GLU A 172 -0.15 8.30 -7.40
N THR A 173 0.37 9.17 -6.52
CA THR A 173 0.27 10.64 -6.69
C THR A 173 1.57 11.35 -7.07
N LYS A 174 2.74 10.71 -6.91
CA LYS A 174 4.07 11.34 -7.14
C LYS A 174 4.27 11.95 -8.54
N THR A 175 3.56 11.47 -9.55
CA THR A 175 3.64 11.96 -10.93
C THR A 175 2.76 13.19 -11.16
N HIS A 176 1.92 13.56 -10.19
CA HIS A 176 0.91 14.60 -10.33
C HIS A 176 1.13 15.77 -9.39
N CYS A 177 1.67 15.53 -8.19
CA CYS A 177 1.92 16.58 -7.20
C CYS A 177 2.98 16.17 -6.17
N LEU A 178 3.40 17.13 -5.36
CA LEU A 178 4.37 16.95 -4.27
C LEU A 178 3.72 16.85 -2.87
N CYS A 179 2.39 16.87 -2.78
CA CYS A 179 1.66 16.90 -1.50
C CYS A 179 1.97 15.70 -0.59
N MET A 180 2.38 14.56 -1.16
CA MET A 180 2.73 13.36 -0.40
C MET A 180 4.22 13.26 -0.03
N ASN A 181 5.03 14.30 -0.25
CA ASN A 181 6.46 14.29 0.12
C ASN A 181 6.67 14.13 1.63
N GLU A 182 5.87 14.81 2.45
CA GLU A 182 5.91 14.65 3.91
C GLU A 182 5.51 13.24 4.32
N GLY A 183 4.39 12.73 3.79
CA GLY A 183 3.95 11.35 4.00
C GLY A 183 5.04 10.33 3.64
N LYS A 184 5.79 10.55 2.55
CA LYS A 184 6.93 9.70 2.18
C LYS A 184 8.02 9.67 3.25
N VAL A 185 8.29 10.80 3.92
CA VAL A 185 9.25 10.86 5.05
C VAL A 185 8.69 10.13 6.26
N ILE A 186 7.42 10.40 6.62
CA ILE A 186 6.73 9.71 7.72
C ILE A 186 6.78 8.18 7.54
N ALA A 187 6.40 7.67 6.37
CA ALA A 187 6.40 6.24 6.11
C ALA A 187 7.80 5.59 6.12
N LYS A 188 8.88 6.37 5.95
CA LYS A 188 10.25 5.88 6.09
C LYS A 188 10.66 5.70 7.54
N THR A 189 10.17 6.55 8.45
CA THR A 189 10.50 6.51 9.87
C THR A 189 9.59 5.58 10.67
N MET A 190 8.42 5.22 10.13
CA MET A 190 7.52 4.24 10.74
C MET A 190 8.10 2.83 10.76
N ASP A 191 7.83 2.13 11.87
CA ASP A 191 8.12 0.70 12.02
C ASP A 191 7.51 -0.12 10.89
N ILE A 192 8.25 -1.16 10.49
CA ILE A 192 7.76 -2.11 9.49
C ILE A 192 6.88 -3.13 10.19
N ILE A 193 5.60 -2.80 10.33
CA ILE A 193 4.58 -3.68 10.90
C ILE A 193 3.94 -4.59 9.83
N GLY A 194 3.36 -5.69 10.28
CA GLY A 194 2.50 -6.56 9.48
C GLY A 194 1.37 -7.13 10.34
N ILE A 195 0.40 -7.79 9.70
CA ILE A 195 -0.77 -8.36 10.38
C ILE A 195 -0.65 -9.88 10.46
N CYS A 196 -0.91 -10.43 11.65
CA CYS A 196 -1.07 -11.86 11.84
C CYS A 196 -2.43 -12.30 11.31
N HIS A 197 -2.47 -13.28 10.40
CA HIS A 197 -3.72 -13.74 9.78
C HIS A 197 -4.61 -14.55 10.72
N GLY A 198 -4.07 -15.05 11.84
CA GLY A 198 -4.87 -15.71 12.88
C GLY A 198 -5.65 -14.70 13.72
N CYS A 199 -4.96 -13.92 14.54
CA CYS A 199 -5.60 -12.97 15.46
C CYS A 199 -5.92 -11.58 14.87
N GLN A 200 -5.54 -11.28 13.62
CA GLN A 200 -5.73 -9.98 12.96
C GLN A 200 -5.08 -8.77 13.66
N THR A 201 -4.12 -9.01 14.56
CA THR A 201 -3.36 -7.97 15.27
C THR A 201 -2.09 -7.58 14.52
N GLU A 202 -1.61 -6.35 14.72
CA GLU A 202 -0.37 -5.81 14.17
C GLU A 202 0.85 -6.26 15.01
N PHE A 203 1.93 -6.65 14.33
CA PHE A 203 3.21 -7.05 14.93
C PHE A 203 4.38 -6.48 14.11
N PRO A 204 5.56 -6.27 14.71
CA PRO A 204 6.79 -6.06 13.94
C PRO A 204 6.97 -7.16 12.91
N LYS A 205 7.33 -6.81 11.67
CA LYS A 205 7.39 -7.77 10.56
C LYS A 205 8.41 -8.89 10.81
N GLU A 206 9.44 -8.64 11.59
CA GLU A 206 10.43 -9.63 12.04
C GLU A 206 9.86 -10.68 13.00
N ASN A 207 8.80 -10.35 13.74
CA ASN A 207 8.09 -11.26 14.64
C ASN A 207 7.03 -12.11 13.91
N LEU A 208 6.87 -11.92 12.61
CA LEU A 208 5.89 -12.65 11.80
C LEU A 208 6.57 -13.75 11.00
N SER A 209 6.15 -14.99 11.25
CA SER A 209 6.57 -16.17 10.49
C SER A 209 5.60 -16.44 9.33
N PHE A 210 6.14 -16.79 8.17
CA PHE A 210 5.34 -17.22 7.03
C PHE A 210 4.81 -18.64 7.20
N CYS A 211 3.64 -18.92 6.63
CA CYS A 211 3.14 -20.28 6.46
C CYS A 211 4.17 -21.11 5.67
N SER A 212 4.62 -22.23 6.24
CA SER A 212 5.63 -23.10 5.61
C SER A 212 5.20 -23.65 4.25
N GLY A 213 3.90 -23.91 4.06
CA GLY A 213 3.33 -24.35 2.78
C GLY A 213 3.30 -23.23 1.73
N CYS A 214 2.35 -22.30 1.87
CA CYS A 214 2.13 -21.29 0.83
C CYS A 214 3.17 -20.15 0.80
N GLN A 215 3.87 -19.87 1.91
CA GLN A 215 4.78 -18.72 2.09
C GLN A 215 4.12 -17.35 1.78
N VAL A 216 2.80 -17.26 1.89
CA VAL A 216 2.04 -16.02 1.65
C VAL A 216 1.47 -15.46 2.94
N LEU A 217 0.72 -16.27 3.69
CA LEU A 217 0.15 -15.84 4.96
C LEU A 217 1.21 -15.77 6.06
N LYS A 218 0.99 -14.90 7.03
CA LYS A 218 1.88 -14.63 8.15
C LYS A 218 1.19 -14.77 9.48
N TYR A 219 1.91 -15.26 10.46
CA TYR A 219 1.44 -15.50 11.81
C TYR A 219 2.50 -15.06 12.82
N HIS A 220 2.07 -14.51 13.95
CA HIS A 220 3.01 -14.13 15.01
C HIS A 220 3.53 -15.34 15.80
N ASN A 221 2.76 -16.44 15.83
CA ASN A 221 3.17 -17.70 16.43
C ASN A 221 2.49 -18.90 15.75
N ARG A 222 2.92 -20.12 16.11
CA ARG A 222 2.39 -21.37 15.57
C ARG A 222 0.92 -21.60 15.97
N GLU A 223 0.54 -21.18 17.17
CA GLU A 223 -0.83 -21.35 17.67
C GLU A 223 -1.85 -20.60 16.80
N CYS A 224 -1.59 -19.34 16.46
CA CYS A 224 -2.41 -18.57 15.53
C CYS A 224 -2.50 -19.21 14.14
N GLN A 225 -1.44 -19.89 13.68
CA GLN A 225 -1.48 -20.63 12.43
C GLN A 225 -2.41 -21.84 12.51
N ILE A 226 -2.32 -22.63 13.59
CA ILE A 226 -3.16 -23.81 13.82
C ILE A 226 -4.63 -23.40 13.94
N ASN A 227 -4.92 -22.37 14.74
CA ASN A 227 -6.28 -21.88 14.94
C ASN A 227 -6.90 -21.36 13.63
N HIS A 228 -6.12 -20.71 12.77
CA HIS A 228 -6.57 -20.25 11.45
C HIS A 228 -6.59 -21.36 10.37
N TRP A 229 -6.06 -22.55 10.66
CA TRP A 229 -5.80 -23.57 9.63
C TRP A 229 -7.06 -24.04 8.91
N HIS A 230 -8.18 -24.19 9.63
CA HIS A 230 -9.46 -24.64 9.06
C HIS A 230 -9.97 -23.71 7.94
N ILE A 231 -9.70 -22.40 8.03
CA ILE A 231 -10.02 -21.41 6.98
C ILE A 231 -8.93 -21.39 5.91
N HIS A 232 -7.67 -21.45 6.32
CA HIS A 232 -6.54 -21.31 5.42
C HIS A 232 -6.32 -22.53 4.51
N LYS A 233 -6.57 -23.76 4.98
CA LYS A 233 -6.12 -25.01 4.35
C LYS A 233 -6.36 -25.06 2.83
N SER A 234 -7.59 -24.84 2.38
CA SER A 234 -7.96 -24.86 0.96
C SER A 234 -7.20 -23.81 0.14
N SER A 235 -7.07 -22.60 0.68
CA SER A 235 -6.30 -21.53 0.03
C SER A 235 -4.78 -21.79 0.05
N CYS A 236 -4.26 -22.49 1.07
CA CYS A 236 -2.84 -22.79 1.18
C CYS A 236 -2.36 -23.67 0.03
N GLU A 237 -3.11 -24.74 -0.25
CA GLU A 237 -2.80 -25.71 -1.30
C GLU A 237 -2.84 -25.05 -2.69
N ALA A 238 -3.89 -24.27 -2.96
CA ALA A 238 -4.04 -23.54 -4.22
C ALA A 238 -2.87 -22.57 -4.46
N ILE A 239 -2.49 -21.78 -3.44
CA ILE A 239 -1.37 -20.84 -3.55
C ILE A 239 -0.03 -21.56 -3.71
N ALA A 240 0.18 -22.65 -2.97
CA ALA A 240 1.42 -23.43 -3.05
C ALA A 240 1.61 -24.02 -4.45
N LYS A 241 0.54 -24.50 -5.09
CA LYS A 241 0.57 -25.02 -6.46
C LYS A 241 1.01 -23.95 -7.48
N VAL A 242 0.34 -22.79 -7.48
CA VAL A 242 0.68 -21.68 -8.40
C VAL A 242 2.13 -21.24 -8.25
N ARG A 243 2.67 -21.20 -7.02
CA ARG A 243 4.06 -20.83 -6.77
C ARG A 243 5.05 -21.86 -7.33
N ILE A 244 4.75 -23.15 -7.21
CA ILE A 244 5.60 -24.20 -7.77
C ILE A 244 5.63 -24.11 -9.29
N ASP A 245 4.48 -23.88 -9.91
CA ASP A 245 4.36 -23.74 -11.36
C ASP A 245 5.15 -22.50 -11.86
N SER A 246 5.03 -21.37 -11.17
CA SER A 246 5.77 -20.13 -11.51
C SER A 246 7.30 -20.23 -11.38
N ASN A 247 7.82 -21.21 -10.62
CA ASN A 247 9.26 -21.41 -10.44
C ASN A 247 9.85 -22.39 -11.47
N ARG A 248 9.02 -23.00 -12.32
CA ARG A 248 9.44 -23.96 -13.35
C ARG A 248 9.59 -23.32 -14.73
N GLU A 249 8.98 -22.16 -14.94
CA GLU A 249 9.14 -21.29 -16.11
C GLU A 249 10.43 -20.47 -16.01
#